data_AF-A0A354XP03-F1
#
_entry.id   AF-A0A354XP03-F1
#
_cell.length_a   1.000
_cell.length_b   1.000
_cell.length_c   1.000
_cell.angle_alpha   90.00
_cell.angle_beta   90.00
_cell.angle_gamma   90.00
#
_symmetry.space_group_name_H-M   'P 1'
#
loop_
_entity.id
_entity.type
_entity.pdbx_description
1 polymer ?
#
loop_
_entity_poly.entity_id
_entity_poly.type
_entity_poly.pdbx_seq_one_letter_code
_entity_poly.pdbx_strand_id
1 'polypeptide(L)'
;GALTGPPDNVLLYATSNRRHLLPESMDDNSGSRLVGEELHHGDAVEEKISLSDRFGLWLGFHPFSQATYLEVCEHWVSRIGGQQEWDEAARAEAVRFATLRGGRSGRTAWQFAAHYVGRKRLHERGE
;
A
#
# COMPACT_ATOMS: atom_id res chain seq x y z
N GLY A 1 3.35 -2.95 -33.22
CA GLY A 1 2.61 -3.47 -32.05
C GLY A 1 1.22 -2.91 -32.10
N ALA A 2 0.20 -3.76 -32.10
CA ALA A 2 -1.19 -3.34 -32.15
C ALA A 2 -1.74 -3.14 -30.73
N LEU A 3 -2.42 -2.01 -30.49
CA LEU A 3 -3.20 -1.73 -29.28
C LEU A 3 -4.56 -2.44 -29.34
N THR A 4 -4.57 -3.77 -29.36
CA THR A 4 -5.80 -4.53 -29.12
C THR A 4 -5.90 -4.84 -27.64
N GLY A 5 -7.05 -4.52 -27.03
CA GLY A 5 -7.36 -4.85 -25.64
C GLY A 5 -7.37 -6.37 -25.39
N PRO A 6 -7.39 -6.80 -24.12
CA PRO A 6 -7.48 -8.23 -23.80
C PRO A 6 -8.76 -8.84 -24.39
N PRO A 7 -8.74 -10.12 -24.82
CA PRO A 7 -9.93 -10.83 -25.29
C PRO A 7 -11.06 -10.81 -24.24
N ASP A 8 -12.32 -10.87 -24.67
CA ASP A 8 -13.49 -10.84 -23.78
C ASP A 8 -13.51 -11.97 -22.72
N ASN A 9 -12.75 -13.05 -22.96
CA ASN A 9 -12.60 -14.18 -22.06
C ASN A 9 -11.34 -14.11 -21.17
N VAL A 10 -10.66 -12.97 -21.08
CA VAL A 10 -9.45 -12.78 -20.28
C VAL A 10 -9.68 -11.73 -19.20
N LEU A 11 -9.53 -12.12 -17.93
CA LEU A 11 -9.60 -11.25 -16.77
C LEU A 11 -8.21 -11.08 -16.12
N LEU A 12 -7.79 -9.83 -15.93
CA LEU A 12 -6.62 -9.47 -15.13
C LEU A 12 -7.08 -9.14 -13.71
N TYR A 13 -6.65 -9.94 -12.73
CA TYR A 13 -6.97 -9.73 -11.32
C TYR A 13 -5.70 -9.46 -10.52
N ALA A 14 -5.74 -8.47 -9.64
CA ALA A 14 -4.64 -8.12 -8.75
C ALA A 14 -5.19 -7.79 -7.35
N THR A 15 -4.63 -8.42 -6.32
CA THR A 15 -4.99 -8.13 -4.93
C THR A 15 -3.75 -8.18 -4.04
N SER A 16 -3.74 -7.34 -3.00
CA SER A 16 -2.76 -7.39 -1.92
C SER A 16 -3.29 -8.11 -0.67
N ASN A 17 -4.56 -8.51 -0.66
CA ASN A 17 -5.24 -9.11 0.50
C ASN A 17 -5.65 -10.57 0.19
N ARG A 18 -4.74 -11.51 0.47
CA ARG A 18 -4.95 -12.95 0.22
C ARG A 18 -6.09 -13.55 1.05
N ARG A 19 -6.38 -13.01 2.24
CA ARG A 19 -7.40 -13.57 3.15
C ARG A 19 -8.83 -13.29 2.71
N HIS A 20 -9.05 -12.25 1.91
CA HIS A 20 -10.38 -11.79 1.51
C HIS A 20 -10.53 -11.76 -0.02
N LEU A 21 -9.94 -12.76 -0.68
CA LEU A 21 -9.99 -12.92 -2.15
C LEU A 21 -11.42 -13.19 -2.66
N LEU A 22 -12.25 -13.84 -1.85
CA LEU A 22 -13.66 -14.07 -2.12
C LEU A 22 -14.50 -13.27 -1.10
N PRO A 23 -15.54 -12.53 -1.54
CA PRO A 23 -16.51 -11.94 -0.63
C PRO A 23 -17.14 -13.06 0.19
N GLU A 24 -17.16 -12.90 1.51
CA GLU A 24 -17.92 -13.78 2.38
C GLU A 24 -19.40 -13.52 2.11
N SER A 25 -20.10 -14.47 1.51
CA SER A 25 -21.54 -14.37 1.35
C SER A 25 -22.18 -14.57 2.72
N MET A 26 -23.17 -13.75 3.08
CA MET A 26 -23.98 -14.01 4.28
C MET A 26 -24.70 -15.37 4.22
N ASP A 27 -24.84 -15.96 3.02
CA ASP A 27 -25.36 -17.32 2.84
C ASP A 27 -24.38 -18.42 3.30
N ASP A 28 -23.06 -18.16 3.36
CA ASP A 28 -22.08 -19.11 3.90
C ASP A 28 -22.27 -19.30 5.42
N ASN A 29 -22.86 -18.31 6.10
CA ASN A 29 -23.27 -18.41 7.52
C ASN A 29 -24.65 -19.07 7.70
N SER A 30 -25.46 -19.18 6.64
CA SER A 30 -26.80 -19.79 6.71
C SER A 30 -26.75 -21.33 6.60
N GLY A 31 -25.62 -21.87 6.13
CA GLY A 31 -25.35 -23.29 5.97
C GLY A 31 -24.56 -23.94 7.12
N SER A 32 -24.26 -23.22 8.21
CA SER A 32 -23.59 -23.80 9.37
C SER A 32 -24.53 -24.73 10.14
N ARG A 33 -24.77 -25.92 9.59
CA ARG A 33 -25.37 -27.03 10.32
C ARG A 33 -24.28 -27.71 11.14
N LEU A 34 -24.50 -27.79 12.44
CA LEU A 34 -23.79 -28.74 13.31
C LEU A 34 -23.99 -30.15 12.72
N VAL A 35 -22.92 -30.78 12.26
CA VAL A 35 -22.88 -32.23 12.04
C VAL A 35 -21.93 -32.78 13.10
N GLY A 36 -22.45 -33.02 14.30
CA GLY A 36 -21.65 -33.36 15.49
C GLY A 36 -21.15 -32.11 16.27
N GLU A 37 -20.09 -32.26 17.07
CA GLU A 37 -19.49 -31.18 17.91
C GLU A 37 -18.50 -30.25 17.16
N GLU A 38 -18.31 -30.43 15.85
CA GLU A 38 -17.35 -29.65 15.07
C GLU A 38 -18.03 -28.67 14.11
N LEU A 39 -17.62 -27.41 14.24
CA LEU A 39 -18.03 -26.30 13.40
C LEU A 39 -17.07 -26.28 12.18
N HIS A 40 -17.57 -26.64 10.99
CA HIS A 40 -16.79 -26.62 9.74
C HIS A 40 -16.48 -25.19 9.28
N HIS A 41 -15.57 -24.50 9.97
CA HIS A 41 -14.98 -23.23 9.54
C HIS A 41 -13.71 -23.41 8.69
N GLY A 42 -13.19 -24.63 8.54
CA GLY A 42 -11.93 -24.92 7.85
C GLY A 42 -12.02 -24.89 6.32
N ASP A 43 -13.10 -25.43 5.76
CA ASP A 43 -13.19 -25.73 4.32
C ASP A 43 -13.17 -24.45 3.44
N ALA A 44 -13.83 -23.38 3.88
CA ALA A 44 -13.83 -22.10 3.17
C ALA A 44 -12.48 -21.37 3.22
N VAL A 45 -11.63 -21.66 4.21
CA VAL A 45 -10.29 -21.09 4.34
C VAL A 45 -9.31 -21.84 3.43
N GLU A 46 -9.38 -23.17 3.40
CA GLU A 46 -8.53 -23.99 2.54
C GLU A 46 -8.81 -23.75 1.04
N GLU A 47 -10.07 -23.57 0.64
CA GLU A 47 -10.43 -23.25 -0.75
C GLU A 47 -9.92 -21.85 -1.19
N LYS A 48 -9.97 -20.86 -0.29
CA LYS A 48 -9.42 -19.51 -0.54
C LYS A 48 -7.90 -19.51 -0.66
N ILE A 49 -7.20 -20.36 0.10
CA ILE A 49 -5.76 -20.57 -0.04
C ILE A 49 -5.44 -21.20 -1.40
N SER A 50 -6.21 -22.21 -1.82
CA SER A 50 -6.06 -22.84 -3.14
C SER A 50 -6.25 -21.85 -4.30
N LEU A 51 -7.16 -20.88 -4.19
CA LEU A 51 -7.36 -19.85 -5.21
C LEU A 51 -6.20 -18.84 -5.26
N SER A 52 -5.67 -18.42 -4.10
CA SER A 52 -4.50 -17.55 -4.04
C SER A 52 -3.27 -18.20 -4.66
N ASP A 53 -3.08 -19.52 -4.47
CA ASP A 53 -1.94 -20.27 -5.01
C ASP A 53 -1.96 -20.38 -6.54
N ARG A 54 -3.13 -20.15 -7.18
CA ARG A 54 -3.28 -20.13 -8.65
C ARG A 54 -2.87 -18.81 -9.29
N PHE A 55 -2.53 -17.78 -8.52
CA PHE A 55 -1.95 -16.56 -9.08
C PHE A 55 -0.51 -16.84 -9.52
N GLY A 56 -0.26 -16.73 -10.83
CA GLY A 56 1.04 -17.05 -11.42
C GLY A 56 2.16 -16.02 -11.14
N LEU A 57 1.82 -14.84 -10.61
CA LEU A 57 2.77 -13.77 -10.30
C LEU A 57 2.57 -13.25 -8.87
N TRP A 58 3.66 -13.22 -8.10
CA TRP A 58 3.70 -12.75 -6.73
C TRP A 58 4.62 -11.54 -6.66
N LEU A 59 4.04 -10.37 -6.38
CA LEU A 59 4.81 -9.15 -6.16
C LEU A 59 5.13 -9.01 -4.67
N GLY A 60 6.42 -9.06 -4.35
CA GLY A 60 6.91 -8.80 -3.00
C GLY A 60 6.87 -7.32 -2.67
N PHE A 61 6.47 -6.98 -1.44
CA PHE A 61 6.63 -5.64 -0.89
C PHE A 61 7.82 -5.64 0.07
N HIS A 62 8.91 -5.02 -0.35
CA HIS A 62 10.10 -4.90 0.49
C HIS A 62 9.95 -3.72 1.46
N PRO A 63 10.39 -3.87 2.71
CA PRO A 63 10.39 -2.76 3.66
C PRO A 63 11.29 -1.63 3.15
N PHE A 64 10.90 -0.39 3.43
CA PHE A 64 11.69 0.77 3.05
C PHE A 64 12.98 0.83 3.88
N SER A 65 14.12 0.84 3.18
CA SER A 65 15.37 1.31 3.78
C SER A 65 15.30 2.82 4.04
N GLN A 66 16.19 3.35 4.89
CA GLN A 66 16.27 4.80 5.06
C GLN A 66 16.68 5.51 3.76
N ALA A 67 17.57 4.92 2.97
CA ALA A 67 17.99 5.49 1.69
C ALA A 67 16.80 5.61 0.73
N THR A 68 16.06 4.52 0.52
CA THR A 68 14.85 4.49 -0.32
C THR A 68 13.79 5.46 0.19
N TYR A 69 13.62 5.56 1.51
CA TYR A 69 12.69 6.54 2.09
C TYR A 69 13.10 7.98 1.78
N LEU A 70 14.38 8.31 1.90
CA LEU A 70 14.88 9.65 1.62
C LEU A 70 14.80 9.99 0.13
N GLU A 71 15.07 9.04 -0.78
CA GLU A 71 14.88 9.22 -2.22
C GLU A 71 13.41 9.54 -2.57
N VAL A 72 12.46 8.86 -1.94
CA VAL A 72 11.03 9.12 -2.16
C VAL A 72 10.61 10.45 -1.55
N CYS A 73 11.15 10.84 -0.39
CA CYS A 73 10.94 12.17 0.19
C CYS A 73 11.48 13.27 -0.74
N GLU A 74 12.71 13.12 -1.23
CA GLU A 74 13.32 14.04 -2.20
C GLU A 74 12.45 14.19 -3.43
N HIS A 75 12.01 13.08 -4.02
CA HIS A 75 11.12 13.09 -5.17
C HIS A 75 9.87 13.93 -4.91
N TRP A 76 9.18 13.71 -3.79
CA TRP A 76 7.93 14.40 -3.51
C TRP A 76 8.14 15.87 -3.14
N VAL A 77 9.14 16.18 -2.32
CA VAL A 77 9.50 17.57 -1.98
C VAL A 77 9.84 18.34 -3.25
N SER A 78 10.69 17.77 -4.11
CA SER A 78 11.09 18.39 -5.37
C SER A 78 9.91 18.56 -6.32
N ARG A 79 9.00 17.57 -6.38
CA ARG A 79 7.82 17.62 -7.23
C ARG A 79 6.81 18.70 -6.82
N ILE A 80 6.62 18.93 -5.53
CA ILE A 80 5.58 19.85 -5.04
C ILE A 80 6.12 21.24 -4.66
N GLY A 81 7.37 21.31 -4.22
CA GLY A 81 8.06 22.51 -3.74
C GLY A 81 9.12 23.06 -4.69
N GLY A 82 9.72 22.20 -5.52
CA GLY A 82 10.88 22.50 -6.36
C GLY A 82 12.15 21.86 -5.80
N GLN A 83 13.13 21.57 -6.68
CA GLN A 83 14.36 20.85 -6.31
C GLN A 83 15.16 21.56 -5.21
N GLN A 84 15.09 22.89 -5.15
CA GLN A 84 15.77 23.70 -4.15
C GLN A 84 15.22 23.52 -2.72
N GLU A 85 14.02 22.95 -2.57
CA GLU A 85 13.43 22.68 -1.26
C GLU A 85 14.05 21.48 -0.56
N TRP A 86 14.79 20.64 -1.29
CA TRP A 86 15.46 19.48 -0.73
C TRP A 86 16.90 19.81 -0.37
N ASP A 87 17.14 20.03 0.92
CA ASP A 87 18.46 20.26 1.51
C ASP A 87 18.74 19.28 2.67
N GLU A 88 19.90 19.43 3.31
CA GLU A 88 20.27 18.57 4.45
C GLU A 88 19.31 18.75 5.65
N ALA A 89 18.69 19.93 5.80
CA ALA A 89 17.71 20.17 6.85
C ALA A 89 16.41 19.39 6.58
N ALA A 90 15.90 19.41 5.35
CA ALA A 90 14.77 18.62 4.89
C ALA A 90 15.06 17.11 5.03
N ARG A 91 16.25 16.66 4.65
CA ARG A 91 16.70 15.28 4.80
C ARG A 91 16.67 14.83 6.27
N ALA A 92 17.26 15.64 7.17
CA ALA A 92 17.27 15.34 8.59
C ALA A 92 15.86 15.38 9.21
N GLU A 93 15.01 16.31 8.79
CA GLU A 93 13.62 16.39 9.23
C GLU A 93 12.79 15.21 8.74
N ALA A 94 13.00 14.74 7.51
CA ALA A 94 12.33 13.56 6.97
C ALA A 94 12.59 12.32 7.84
N VAL A 95 13.84 12.13 8.30
CA VAL A 95 14.19 11.03 9.22
C VAL A 95 13.44 11.15 10.53
N ARG A 96 13.41 12.35 11.14
CA ARG A 96 12.66 12.59 12.39
C ARG A 96 11.16 12.35 12.21
N PHE A 97 10.60 12.81 11.09
CA PHE A 97 9.19 12.64 10.75
C PHE A 97 8.81 11.16 10.66
N ALA A 98 9.65 10.33 10.02
CA ALA A 98 9.43 8.89 9.94
C ALA A 98 9.41 8.23 11.33
N THR A 99 10.35 8.61 12.20
CA THR A 99 10.42 8.10 13.58
C THR A 99 9.16 8.46 14.37
N LEU A 100 8.69 9.71 14.26
CA LEU A 100 7.48 10.18 14.97
C LEU A 100 6.20 9.53 14.45
N ARG A 101 6.12 9.22 13.14
CA ARG A 101 4.96 8.61 12.50
C ARG A 101 4.95 7.08 12.53
N GLY A 102 5.94 6.46 13.16
CA GLY A 102 5.98 5.01 13.39
C GLY A 102 6.46 4.19 12.20
N GLY A 103 7.20 4.79 11.25
CA GLY A 103 7.90 4.00 10.23
C GLY A 103 8.13 4.69 8.90
N ARG A 104 8.84 3.97 8.02
CA ARG A 104 9.18 4.40 6.66
C ARG A 104 8.25 3.74 5.67
N SER A 105 7.55 4.54 4.87
CA SER A 105 6.69 4.07 3.79
C SER A 105 6.52 5.19 2.76
N GLY A 106 6.06 4.85 1.55
CA GLY A 106 5.69 5.85 0.55
C GLY A 106 4.60 6.81 1.06
N ARG A 107 3.65 6.32 1.87
CA ARG A 107 2.64 7.17 2.51
C ARG A 107 3.26 8.18 3.46
N THR A 108 4.16 7.73 4.33
CA THR A 108 4.85 8.62 5.29
C THR A 108 5.69 9.67 4.55
N ALA A 109 6.37 9.28 3.48
CA ALA A 109 7.20 10.19 2.67
C ALA A 109 6.35 11.29 2.00
N TRP A 110 5.20 10.93 1.43
CA TRP A 110 4.25 11.91 0.88
C TRP A 110 3.72 12.89 1.94
N GLN A 111 3.34 12.37 3.11
CA GLN A 111 2.87 13.20 4.24
C GLN A 111 3.95 14.16 4.72
N PHE A 112 5.20 13.69 4.82
CA PHE A 112 6.34 14.54 5.14
C PHE A 112 6.48 15.68 4.12
N ALA A 113 6.52 15.36 2.82
CA ALA A 113 6.70 16.36 1.78
C ALA A 113 5.60 17.42 1.82
N ALA A 114 4.33 17.00 1.87
CA ALA A 114 3.19 17.91 1.94
C ALA A 114 3.25 18.81 3.19
N HIS A 115 3.62 18.25 4.34
CA HIS A 115 3.79 19.00 5.58
C HIS A 115 4.94 20.01 5.50
N TYR A 116 6.11 19.57 5.05
CA TYR A 116 7.33 20.38 4.99
C TYR A 116 7.17 21.57 4.04
N VAL A 117 6.75 21.31 2.79
CA VAL A 117 6.56 22.36 1.77
C VAL A 117 5.39 23.27 2.15
N GLY A 118 4.29 22.70 2.67
CA GLY A 118 3.16 23.49 3.13
C GLY A 118 3.54 24.47 4.24
N ARG A 119 4.32 24.02 5.23
CA ARG A 119 4.78 24.85 6.35
C ARG A 119 5.71 25.98 5.91
N LYS A 120 6.67 25.72 5.01
CA LYS A 120 7.55 26.75 4.44
C LYS A 120 6.77 27.86 3.73
N ARG A 121 5.85 27.48 2.83
CA ARG A 121 5.03 28.43 2.07
C ARG A 121 4.12 29.28 2.94
N LEU A 122 3.65 28.74 4.06
CA LEU A 122 2.83 29.50 5.01
C LEU A 122 3.68 30.53 5.76
N HIS A 123 4.92 30.21 6.12
CA HIS A 123 5.85 31.18 6.71
C HIS A 123 6.18 32.31 5.72
N GLU A 124 6.49 31.99 4.46
CA GLU A 124 6.80 32.99 3.42
C GLU A 124 5.66 33.97 3.10
N ARG A 125 4.40 33.59 3.40
CA ARG A 125 3.21 34.44 3.17
C ARG A 125 2.80 35.25 4.40
N GLY A 126 3.33 34.91 5.56
CA GLY A 126 3.06 35.59 6.82
C GLY A 126 4.04 36.73 7.13
N GLU A 127 5.18 36.76 6.44
CA GLU A 127 6.11 37.90 6.36
C GLU A 127 5.71 38.86 5.23
#